data_AF-A0A7V7RL47-F1
#
_entry.id   AF-A0A7V7RL47-F1
#
_cell.length_a   1.000
_cell.length_b   1.000
_cell.length_c   1.000
_cell.angle_alpha   90.00
_cell.angle_beta   90.00
_cell.angle_gamma   90.00
#
_symmetry.space_group_name_H-M   'P 1'
#
loop_
_entity.id
_entity.type
_entity.pdbx_description
1 polymer ?
#
loop_
_entity_poly.entity_id
_entity_poly.type
_entity_poly.pdbx_seq_one_letter_code
_entity_poly.pdbx_strand_id
1 'polypeptide(L)' 'MKIVILATLTGFLVGFLFALLKLPIPAPPALPGIMGIVGIYLGFKAFEVIAPWFQELMK' A
#
# COMPACT_ATOMS: atom_id res chain seq x y z
N MET A 1 -0.40 5.29 14.47
CA MET A 1 1.07 5.40 14.42
C MET A 1 1.79 4.12 14.83
N LYS A 2 1.53 3.54 16.02
CA LYS A 2 2.17 2.29 16.46
C LYS A 2 2.10 1.15 15.43
N ILE A 3 0.92 0.89 14.87
CA ILE A 3 0.73 -0.18 13.87
C ILE A 3 1.50 0.10 12.57
N VAL A 4 1.57 1.36 12.13
CA VAL A 4 2.31 1.75 10.91
C VAL A 4 3.80 1.43 11.09
N ILE A 5 4.39 1.84 12.21
CA ILE A 5 5.80 1.57 12.52
C ILE A 5 6.07 0.06 12.60
N LEU A 6 5.21 -0.70 13.29
CA LEU A 6 5.35 -2.14 13.40
C LEU A 6 5.19 -2.85 12.05
N ALA A 7 4.23 -2.43 11.22
CA ALA A 7 4.02 -3.00 9.88
C ALA A 7 5.21 -2.72 8.96
N THR A 8 5.74 -1.49 8.97
CA THR A 8 6.93 -1.12 8.20
C THR A 8 8.16 -1.92 8.66
N LEU A 9 8.38 -2.03 9.97
CA LEU A 9 9.51 -2.78 10.51
C LEU A 9 9.41 -4.28 10.17
N THR A 10 8.22 -4.87 10.34
CA THR A 10 7.99 -6.27 9.97
C THR A 10 8.22 -6.50 8.47
N GLY A 11 7.68 -5.63 7.60
CA GLY A 11 7.88 -5.73 6.16
C GLY A 11 9.35 -5.61 5.76
N PHE A 12 10.08 -4.67 6.39
CA PHE A 12 11.52 -4.50 6.20
C PHE A 12 12.29 -5.76 6.60
N LEU A 13 12.05 -6.30 7.81
CA LEU A 13 12.75 -7.48 8.31
C LEU A 13 12.46 -8.72 7.47
N VAL A 14 11.20 -8.93 7.06
CA VAL A 14 10.82 -10.05 6.17
C VAL A 14 11.50 -9.92 4.81
N GLY A 15 11.47 -8.74 4.20
CA GLY A 15 12.15 -8.50 2.92
C GLY A 15 13.66 -8.71 3.01
N PHE A 16 14.28 -8.21 4.08
CA PHE A 16 15.71 -8.39 4.35
C PHE A 16 16.08 -9.86 4.50
N LEU A 17 15.33 -10.63 5.31
CA LEU A 17 15.56 -12.06 5.52
C LEU A 17 15.45 -12.85 4.22
N PHE A 18 14.44 -12.58 3.40
CA PHE A 18 14.26 -13.29 2.13
C PHE A 18 15.38 -12.98 1.13
N ALA A 19 15.81 -11.72 1.05
CA ALA A 19 16.95 -11.33 0.24
C ALA A 19 18.25 -11.99 0.73
N LEU A 20 18.48 -12.01 2.05
CA LEU A 20 19.64 -12.63 2.68
C LEU A 20 19.72 -14.14 2.38
N LEU A 21 18.57 -14.83 2.47
CA LEU A 21 18.47 -16.27 2.21
C LEU A 21 18.29 -16.61 0.71
N LYS A 22 18.28 -15.60 -0.18
CA LYS A 22 18.03 -15.76 -1.62
C LYS A 22 16.72 -16.49 -1.94
N LEU A 23 15.71 -16.30 -1.09
CA LEU A 23 14.38 -16.87 -1.29
C LEU A 23 13.55 -15.98 -2.22
N PRO A 24 12.60 -16.56 -2.99
CA PRO A 24 11.65 -15.77 -3.76
C PRO A 24 10.83 -14.90 -2.79
N ILE A 25 10.82 -13.58 -3.03
CA ILE A 25 10.15 -12.65 -2.13
C ILE A 25 8.61 -12.81 -2.23
N PRO A 26 7.87 -12.70 -1.11
CA PRO A 26 6.42 -12.86 -1.10
C PRO A 26 5.68 -11.58 -1.56
N ALA A 27 6.36 -10.43 -1.54
CA ALA A 27 5.82 -9.14 -1.97
C ALA A 27 6.05 -8.92 -3.49
N PRO A 28 5.31 -7.98 -4.13
CA PRO A 28 5.55 -7.63 -5.52
C PRO A 28 7.03 -7.27 -5.76
N PRO A 29 7.75 -8.01 -6.63
CA PRO A 29 9.21 -7.86 -6.75
C PRO A 29 9.64 -6.66 -7.58
N ALA A 30 8.70 -6.05 -8.32
CA ALA A 30 8.99 -4.97 -9.25
C ALA A 30 8.29 -3.68 -8.83
N LEU A 31 8.95 -2.54 -9.08
CA LEU A 31 8.41 -1.21 -8.83
C LEU A 31 6.98 -1.01 -9.40
N PRO A 32 6.63 -1.51 -10.62
CA PRO A 32 5.27 -1.39 -11.14
C PRO A 32 4.21 -2.03 -10.23
N GLY A 33 4.50 -3.18 -9.62
CA GLY A 33 3.57 -3.83 -8.71
C GLY A 33 3.34 -3.03 -7.42
N ILE A 34 4.40 -2.43 -6.88
CA ILE A 34 4.33 -1.54 -5.72
C ILE A 34 3.53 -0.29 -6.05
N MET A 35 3.81 0.33 -7.20
CA MET A 35 3.08 1.52 -7.65
C MET A 35 1.60 1.24 -7.91
N GLY A 36 1.24 0.03 -8.35
CA GLY A 36 -0.15 -0.40 -8.46
C GLY A 36 -0.89 -0.36 -7.12
N ILE A 37 -0.30 -0.91 -6.05
CA ILE A 37 -0.88 -0.90 -4.70
C ILE A 37 -1.04 0.55 -4.20
N VAL A 38 -0.02 1.38 -4.39
CA VAL A 38 -0.06 2.81 -4.02
C VAL A 38 -1.18 3.53 -4.77
N GLY A 39 -1.30 3.31 -6.09
CA GLY A 39 -2.33 3.93 -6.93
C GLY A 39 -3.74 3.52 -6.51
N ILE A 40 -3.96 2.26 -6.16
CA ILE A 40 -5.25 1.76 -5.65
C ILE A 40 -5.63 2.50 -4.35
N TYR A 41 -4.70 2.61 -3.40
CA TYR A 41 -4.97 3.30 -2.13
C TYR A 41 -5.25 4.79 -2.34
N LEU A 42 -4.43 5.47 -3.15
CA LEU A 42 -4.63 6.88 -3.45
C LEU A 42 -5.95 7.15 -4.17
N GLY A 43 -6.33 6.31 -5.13
CA GLY A 43 -7.61 6.40 -5.82
C GLY A 43 -8.80 6.26 -4.87
N PHE A 44 -8.73 5.28 -3.94
CA PHE A 44 -9.72 5.12 -2.89
C PHE A 44 -9.82 6.36 -1.99
N LYS A 45 -8.70 6.88 -1.50
CA LYS A 45 -8.67 8.10 -0.67
C LYS A 45 -9.19 9.33 -1.41
N ALA A 46 -8.85 9.48 -2.69
CA ALA A 46 -9.36 10.56 -3.52
C ALA A 46 -10.89 10.47 -3.68
N PHE A 47 -11.42 9.27 -3.90
CA PHE A 47 -12.86 9.06 -3.95
C PHE A 47 -13.54 9.40 -2.62
N GLU A 48 -13.01 8.99 -1.46
CA GLU A 48 -13.58 9.36 -0.15
C GLU A 48 -13.68 10.88 0.04
N VAL A 49 -12.75 11.66 -0.51
CA VAL A 49 -12.78 13.13 -0.44
C VAL A 49 -13.81 13.73 -1.37
N ILE A 50 -13.99 13.15 -2.57
CA ILE A 50 -14.91 13.68 -3.61
C ILE A 50 -16.34 13.19 -3.39
N ALA A 51 -16.53 12.00 -2.81
CA ALA A 51 -17.83 11.37 -2.61
C ALA A 51 -18.87 12.27 -1.94
N PRO A 52 -18.57 13.07 -0.88
CA PRO A 52 -19.54 13.97 -0.27
C PRO A 52 -20.13 14.98 -1.26
N TRP A 53 -19.31 15.55 -2.13
CA TRP A 53 -19.70 16.53 -3.14
C TRP A 53 -20.57 15.89 -4.23
N PHE A 54 -20.25 14.65 -4.60
CA PHE A 54 -21.05 13.87 -5.54
C PHE A 54 -22.44 13.55 -4.98
N GLN A 55 -22.54 13.26 -3.68
CA GLN A 55 -23.82 13.03 -3.00
C GLN A 55 -24.67 14.31 -2.89
N GLU A 56 -24.04 15.48 -2.74
CA GLU A 56 -24.75 16.77 -2.75
C GLU A 56 -25.27 17.14 -4.13
N LEU A 57 -24.53 16.80 -5.19
CA LEU A 57 -24.94 17.05 -6.58
C LEU A 57 -26.09 16.15 -7.06
N MET A 58 -26.20 14.92 -6.51
CA MET A 58 -27.24 13.96 -6.90
C MET A 58 -28.55 14.08 -6.10
N LYS A 59 -28.59 14.97 -5.10
CA LYS A 59 -29.83 15.36 -4.41
C LYS A 59 -30.56 16.43 -5.22
#